data_AF-A0A948YFG6-F1
#
_entry.id   AF-A0A948YFG6-F1
#
_cell.length_a   1.000
_cell.length_b   1.000
_cell.length_c   1.000
_cell.angle_alpha   90.00
_cell.angle_beta   90.00
_cell.angle_gamma   90.00
#
_symmetry.space_group_name_H-M   'P 1'
#
loop_
_entity.id
_entity.type
_entity.pdbx_description
1 polymer ?
#
loop_
_entity_poly.entity_id
_entity_poly.type
_entity_poly.pdbx_seq_one_letter_code
_entity_poly.pdbx_strand_id
1 'polypeptide(L)'
;MIKKEVEKILERTRKSLIRDLEEAKKRLAEFRKRTTTLAKKAREEVGKTARISRLRLETIPLVQGMDRKLKELGKKTHHLVKSGKISEKGLKSLSEEIKNLETKIRRKEKEIKKVRR
;
A
#
# COMPACT_ATOMS: atom_id res chain seq x y z
N MET A 1 -34.00 -40.13 50.60
CA MET A 1 -32.59 -40.26 50.15
C MET A 1 -32.40 -39.72 48.72
N ILE A 2 -33.24 -40.13 47.76
CA ILE A 2 -33.18 -39.76 46.33
C ILE A 2 -33.16 -38.24 46.06
N LYS A 3 -33.99 -37.43 46.77
CA LYS A 3 -34.03 -35.97 46.57
C LYS A 3 -32.68 -35.28 46.80
N LYS A 4 -31.90 -35.71 47.80
CA LYS A 4 -30.58 -35.12 48.12
C LYS A 4 -29.51 -35.46 47.07
N GLU A 5 -29.62 -36.61 46.40
CA GLU A 5 -28.71 -36.99 45.32
C GLU A 5 -29.01 -36.22 44.04
N VAL A 6 -30.30 -36.04 43.73
CA VAL A 6 -30.73 -35.22 42.59
C VAL A 6 -30.29 -33.76 42.75
N GLU A 7 -30.44 -33.18 43.94
CA GLU A 7 -29.94 -31.82 44.24
C GLU A 7 -28.42 -31.72 44.05
N LYS A 8 -27.65 -32.70 44.54
CA LYS A 8 -26.19 -32.73 44.35
C LYS A 8 -25.79 -32.81 42.88
N ILE A 9 -26.52 -33.59 42.07
CA ILE A 9 -26.26 -33.70 40.62
C ILE A 9 -26.56 -32.36 39.94
N LEU A 10 -27.73 -31.77 40.22
CA LEU A 10 -28.13 -30.46 39.67
C LEU A 10 -27.13 -29.36 40.05
N GLU A 11 -26.62 -29.36 41.28
CA GLU A 11 -25.65 -28.37 41.72
C GLU A 11 -24.29 -28.53 41.02
N ARG A 12 -23.85 -29.77 40.77
CA ARG A 12 -22.64 -30.06 39.99
C ARG A 12 -22.78 -29.61 38.54
N THR A 13 -23.90 -29.93 37.90
CA THR A 13 -24.18 -29.52 36.52
C THR A 13 -24.31 -27.99 36.40
N ARG A 14 -24.92 -27.33 37.38
CA ARG A 14 -24.97 -25.85 37.42
C ARG A 14 -23.57 -25.25 37.53
N LYS A 15 -22.70 -25.81 38.37
CA LYS A 15 -21.31 -25.36 38.53
C LYS A 15 -20.44 -25.63 37.30
N SER A 16 -20.70 -26.69 36.53
CA SER A 16 -19.99 -26.92 35.26
C SER A 16 -20.46 -25.94 34.18
N LEU A 17 -21.77 -25.76 34.02
CA LEU A 17 -22.35 -24.83 33.05
C LEU A 17 -21.89 -23.38 33.28
N ILE A 18 -21.76 -22.94 34.54
CA ILE A 18 -21.24 -21.61 34.87
C ILE A 18 -19.77 -21.48 34.43
N ARG A 19 -18.94 -22.50 34.67
CA ARG A 19 -17.54 -22.51 34.23
C ARG A 19 -17.42 -22.46 32.71
N ASP A 20 -18.22 -23.27 32.00
CA ASP A 20 -18.23 -23.30 30.54
C ASP A 20 -18.66 -21.95 29.95
N LEU A 21 -19.66 -21.29 30.57
CA LEU A 21 -20.08 -19.94 30.19
C LEU A 21 -18.99 -18.89 30.43
N GLU A 22 -18.26 -18.97 31.53
CA GLU A 22 -17.14 -18.07 31.80
C GLU A 22 -15.98 -18.28 30.81
N GLU A 23 -15.65 -19.53 30.47
CA GLU A 23 -14.67 -19.84 29.43
C GLU A 23 -15.10 -19.34 28.06
N ALA A 24 -16.37 -19.56 27.68
CA ALA A 24 -16.91 -19.08 26.42
C ALA A 24 -16.83 -17.54 26.33
N LYS A 25 -17.15 -16.83 27.42
CA LYS A 25 -17.01 -15.36 27.52
C LYS A 25 -15.56 -14.91 27.35
N LYS A 26 -14.59 -15.60 27.98
CA LYS A 26 -13.16 -15.31 27.83
C LYS A 26 -12.69 -15.50 26.38
N ARG A 27 -13.06 -16.63 25.76
CA ARG A 27 -12.73 -16.93 24.35
C ARG A 27 -13.33 -15.89 23.39
N LEU A 28 -14.58 -15.48 23.62
CA LEU A 28 -15.24 -14.43 22.85
C LEU A 28 -14.52 -13.07 22.99
N ALA A 29 -14.11 -12.71 24.21
CA ALA A 29 -13.37 -11.48 24.44
C ALA A 29 -12.01 -11.49 23.73
N GLU A 30 -11.29 -12.61 23.76
CA GLU A 30 -10.04 -12.78 23.01
C GLU A 30 -10.25 -12.72 21.50
N PHE A 31 -11.27 -13.41 20.99
CA PHE A 31 -11.61 -13.39 19.57
C PHE A 31 -11.93 -11.96 19.10
N ARG A 32 -12.71 -11.21 19.89
CA ARG A 32 -13.01 -9.80 19.61
C ARG A 32 -11.74 -8.94 19.59
N LYS A 33 -10.79 -9.16 20.50
CA LYS A 33 -9.49 -8.46 20.49
C LYS A 33 -8.66 -8.81 19.25
N ARG A 34 -8.65 -10.08 18.83
CA ARG A 34 -7.92 -10.52 17.62
C ARG A 34 -8.54 -9.94 16.35
N THR A 35 -9.86 -10.00 16.22
CA THR A 35 -10.57 -9.48 15.04
C THR A 35 -10.43 -7.96 14.92
N THR A 36 -10.51 -7.22 16.03
CA THR A 36 -10.32 -5.76 16.01
C THR A 36 -8.90 -5.36 15.63
N THR A 37 -7.88 -6.06 16.14
CA THR A 37 -6.48 -5.81 15.76
C THR A 37 -6.22 -6.17 14.29
N LEU A 38 -6.76 -7.29 13.80
CA LEU A 38 -6.70 -7.66 12.38
C LEU A 38 -7.40 -6.63 11.49
N ALA A 39 -8.59 -6.18 11.86
CA ALA A 39 -9.32 -5.16 11.10
C ALA A 39 -8.54 -3.84 11.04
N LYS A 40 -7.87 -3.45 12.14
CA LYS A 40 -7.01 -2.26 12.16
C LYS A 40 -5.81 -2.42 11.21
N LYS A 41 -5.09 -3.55 11.27
CA LYS A 41 -3.98 -3.85 10.37
C LYS A 41 -4.42 -3.86 8.90
N ALA A 42 -5.55 -4.49 8.60
CA ALA A 42 -6.11 -4.53 7.25
C ALA A 42 -6.41 -3.12 6.72
N ARG A 43 -7.00 -2.24 7.54
CA ARG A 43 -7.24 -0.84 7.16
C ARG A 43 -5.95 -0.09 6.88
N GLU A 44 -4.92 -0.28 7.71
CA GLU A 44 -3.62 0.36 7.51
C GLU A 44 -2.96 -0.09 6.21
N GLU A 45 -2.98 -1.40 5.91
CA GLU A 45 -2.42 -1.96 4.67
C GLU A 45 -3.19 -1.52 3.42
N VAL A 46 -4.53 -1.47 3.49
CA VAL A 46 -5.35 -0.91 2.40
C VAL A 46 -5.03 0.57 2.18
N GLY A 47 -4.87 1.35 3.27
CA GLY A 47 -4.48 2.76 3.19
C GLY A 47 -3.11 2.97 2.55
N LYS A 48 -2.11 2.16 2.93
CA LYS A 48 -0.78 2.17 2.28
C LYS A 48 -0.89 1.84 0.80
N THR A 49 -1.65 0.79 0.46
CA THR A 49 -1.84 0.34 -0.92
C THR A 49 -2.50 1.41 -1.78
N ALA A 50 -3.58 2.04 -1.29
CA ALA A 50 -4.26 3.12 -1.99
C ALA A 50 -3.31 4.32 -2.24
N ARG A 51 -2.49 4.68 -1.24
CA ARG A 51 -1.51 5.76 -1.37
C ARG A 51 -0.42 5.44 -2.39
N ILE A 52 0.09 4.21 -2.39
CA ILE A 52 1.05 3.72 -3.40
C ILE A 52 0.43 3.76 -4.80
N SER A 53 -0.81 3.28 -4.95
CA SER A 53 -1.52 3.28 -6.23
C SER A 53 -1.70 4.69 -6.78
N ARG A 54 -2.10 5.65 -5.92
CA ARG A 54 -2.19 7.06 -6.32
C ARG A 54 -0.85 7.61 -6.81
N LEU A 55 0.24 7.39 -6.06
CA LEU A 55 1.57 7.86 -6.45
C LEU A 55 2.04 7.23 -7.78
N ARG A 56 1.69 5.96 -8.04
CA ARG A 56 1.96 5.30 -9.31
C ARG A 56 1.17 5.93 -10.46
N LEU A 57 -0.12 6.19 -10.27
CA LEU A 57 -0.95 6.87 -11.27
C LEU A 57 -0.41 8.26 -11.61
N GLU A 58 0.11 8.99 -10.63
CA GLU A 58 0.77 10.29 -10.84
C GLU A 58 2.13 10.16 -11.59
N THR A 59 2.79 9.00 -11.49
CA THR A 59 4.10 8.76 -12.14
C THR A 59 3.97 8.38 -13.61
N ILE A 60 2.91 7.65 -13.99
CA ILE A 60 2.66 7.23 -15.39
C ILE A 60 2.75 8.39 -16.40
N PRO A 61 2.04 9.53 -16.25
CA PRO A 61 2.10 10.61 -17.22
C PRO A 61 3.49 11.27 -17.28
N LEU A 62 4.25 11.27 -16.18
CA LEU A 62 5.61 11.79 -16.15
C LEU A 62 6.54 10.93 -16.99
N VAL A 63 6.45 9.60 -16.86
CA VAL A 63 7.24 8.63 -17.65
C VAL A 63 6.87 8.75 -19.13
N GLN A 64 5.57 8.79 -19.46
CA GLN A 64 5.12 8.98 -20.83
C GLN A 64 5.60 10.31 -21.42
N GLY A 65 5.61 11.39 -20.62
CA GLY A 65 6.16 12.68 -21.03
C GLY A 65 7.66 12.61 -21.31
N MET A 66 8.41 11.90 -20.48
CA MET A 66 9.85 11.70 -20.64
C MET A 66 10.16 10.91 -21.91
N ASP A 67 9.43 9.82 -22.18
CA ASP A 67 9.60 9.01 -23.39
C ASP A 67 9.32 9.82 -24.67
N ARG A 68 8.29 10.67 -24.65
CA ARG A 68 7.98 11.57 -25.76
C ARG A 68 9.14 12.55 -26.01
N LYS A 69 9.69 13.13 -24.95
CA LYS A 69 10.81 14.08 -25.05
C LYS A 69 12.11 13.41 -25.50
N LEU A 70 12.38 12.18 -25.05
CA LEU A 70 13.50 11.37 -25.55
C LEU A 70 13.37 11.05 -27.04
N LYS A 71 12.16 10.69 -27.51
CA LYS A 71 11.89 10.49 -28.95
C LYS A 71 12.08 11.79 -29.74
N GLU A 72 11.63 12.92 -29.21
CA GLU A 72 11.82 14.23 -29.84
C GLU A 72 13.30 14.61 -29.94
N LEU A 73 14.06 14.39 -28.85
CA LEU A 73 15.50 14.59 -28.81
C LEU A 73 16.20 13.73 -29.86
N GLY A 74 15.88 12.43 -29.95
CA GLY A 74 16.44 11.53 -30.95
C GLY A 74 16.19 11.99 -32.39
N LYS A 75 14.95 12.42 -32.70
CA LYS A 75 14.60 12.96 -34.03
C LYS A 75 15.39 14.23 -34.36
N LYS A 76 15.47 15.17 -33.42
CA LYS A 76 16.22 16.42 -33.60
C LYS A 76 17.72 16.16 -33.77
N THR A 77 18.30 15.30 -32.94
CA THR A 77 19.72 14.91 -33.06
C THR A 77 19.99 14.27 -34.41
N HIS A 78 19.15 13.32 -34.86
CA HIS A 78 19.30 12.68 -36.16
C HIS A 78 19.25 13.71 -37.31
N HIS A 79 18.30 14.65 -37.28
CA HIS A 79 18.21 15.70 -38.28
C HIS A 79 19.45 16.61 -38.27
N LEU A 80 19.92 17.03 -37.09
CA LEU A 80 21.09 17.90 -36.95
C LEU A 80 22.33 17.24 -37.53
N VAL A 81 22.57 15.96 -37.19
CA VAL A 81 23.65 15.14 -37.74
C VAL A 81 23.56 15.05 -39.27
N LYS A 82 22.36 14.74 -39.82
CA LYS A 82 22.15 14.65 -41.27
C LYS A 82 22.40 15.98 -42.00
N SER A 83 22.06 17.10 -41.35
CA SER A 83 22.23 18.44 -41.92
C SER A 83 23.63 19.03 -41.76
N GLY A 84 24.57 18.32 -41.10
CA GLY A 84 25.90 18.84 -40.78
C GLY A 84 25.90 20.07 -39.85
N LYS A 85 24.74 20.41 -39.28
CA LYS A 85 24.55 21.58 -38.40
C LYS A 85 24.47 21.10 -36.96
N ILE A 86 25.37 21.58 -36.11
CA ILE A 86 25.26 21.38 -34.67
C ILE A 86 24.49 22.58 -34.10
N SER A 87 23.21 22.39 -33.79
CA SER A 87 22.43 23.37 -33.03
C SER A 87 22.31 22.92 -31.58
N GLU A 88 23.15 23.51 -30.72
CA GLU A 88 23.29 23.11 -29.33
C GLU A 88 22.11 23.58 -28.44
N LYS A 89 21.51 24.72 -28.77
CA LYS A 89 20.52 25.42 -27.92
C LYS A 89 19.20 24.62 -27.78
N GLY A 90 18.71 24.04 -28.88
CA GLY A 90 17.49 23.22 -28.88
C GLY A 90 17.67 21.85 -28.21
N LEU A 91 18.88 21.28 -28.29
CA LEU A 91 19.22 20.03 -27.62
C LEU A 91 19.39 20.23 -26.11
N LYS A 92 20.00 21.33 -25.68
CA LYS A 92 20.13 21.72 -24.27
C LYS A 92 18.78 21.87 -23.59
N SER A 93 17.84 22.60 -24.19
CA SER A 93 16.49 22.80 -23.64
C SER A 93 15.73 21.47 -23.46
N LEU A 94 15.75 20.58 -24.45
CA LEU A 94 15.11 19.26 -24.33
C LEU A 94 15.79 18.37 -23.29
N SER A 95 17.12 18.41 -23.20
CA SER A 95 17.86 17.68 -22.17
C SER A 95 17.47 18.13 -20.76
N GLU A 96 17.27 19.44 -20.57
CA GLU A 96 16.89 20.02 -19.29
C GLU A 96 15.46 19.66 -18.89
N GLU A 97 14.53 19.66 -19.85
CA GLU A 97 13.16 19.14 -19.64
C GLU A 97 13.15 17.66 -19.25
N ILE A 98 13.98 16.82 -19.89
CA ILE A 98 14.14 15.40 -19.53
C ILE A 98 14.69 15.25 -18.11
N LYS A 99 15.74 15.99 -17.73
CA LYS A 99 16.30 15.98 -16.37
C LYS A 99 15.27 16.40 -15.32
N ASN A 100 14.43 17.38 -15.63
CA ASN A 100 13.35 17.84 -14.76
C ASN A 100 12.30 16.75 -14.55
N LEU A 101 11.89 16.05 -15.62
CA LEU A 101 10.96 14.92 -15.53
C LEU A 101 11.56 13.75 -14.75
N GLU A 102 12.81 13.40 -15.01
CA GLU A 102 13.53 12.37 -14.28
C GLU A 102 13.59 12.67 -12.77
N THR A 103 13.87 13.93 -12.41
CA THR A 103 13.89 14.35 -11.00
C THR A 103 12.53 14.21 -10.34
N LYS A 104 11.43 14.56 -11.04
CA LYS A 104 10.06 14.39 -10.53
C LYS A 104 9.72 12.92 -10.34
N ILE A 105 10.07 12.05 -11.30
CA ILE A 105 9.87 10.59 -11.20
C ILE A 105 10.62 10.04 -9.98
N ARG A 106 11.92 10.34 -9.84
CA ARG A 106 12.73 9.90 -8.71
C ARG A 106 12.17 10.33 -7.35
N ARG A 107 11.58 11.54 -7.25
CA ARG A 107 10.92 12.01 -6.03
C ARG A 107 9.69 11.16 -5.69
N LYS A 108 8.83 10.90 -6.68
CA LYS A 108 7.64 10.05 -6.51
C LYS A 108 8.00 8.61 -6.15
N GLU A 109 9.06 8.05 -6.74
CA GLU A 109 9.57 6.73 -6.35
C GLU A 109 10.10 6.68 -4.92
N LYS A 110 10.79 7.73 -4.46
CA LYS A 110 11.21 7.85 -3.05
C LYS A 110 10.01 7.91 -2.11
N GLU A 111 8.95 8.63 -2.47
CA GLU A 111 7.70 8.66 -1.69
C GLU A 111 7.05 7.26 -1.62
N ILE A 112 7.00 6.52 -2.72
CA ILE A 112 6.49 5.14 -2.74
C ILE A 112 7.33 4.24 -1.81
N LYS A 113 8.66 4.35 -1.84
CA LYS A 113 9.55 3.59 -0.94
C LYS A 113 9.31 3.94 0.54
N LYS A 114 9.00 5.20 0.85
CA LYS A 114 8.67 5.63 2.22
C LYS A 114 7.33 5.05 2.71
N VAL A 115 6.32 4.96 1.83
CA VAL A 115 5.00 4.40 2.20
C VAL A 115 5.04 2.87 2.36
N ARG A 116 5.98 2.19 1.68
CA ARG A 116 6.19 0.73 1.81
C ARG A 116 6.91 0.31 3.09
N ARG A 117 7.72 1.19 3.69
CA ARG A 117 8.43 0.94 4.95
C ARG A 117 7.48 1.21 6.11
#